data_AF-A0A1J5UBT2-F1
#
_entry.id   AF-A0A1J5UBT2-F1
#
_cell.length_a   1.000
_cell.length_b   1.000
_cell.length_c   1.000
_cell.angle_alpha   90.00
_cell.angle_beta   90.00
_cell.angle_gamma   90.00
#
_symmetry.space_group_name_H-M   'P 1'
#
loop_
_entity.id
_entity.type
_entity.pdbx_description
1 polymer ?
#
loop_
_entity_poly.entity_id
_entity_poly.type
_entity_poly.pdbx_seq_one_letter_code
_entity_poly.pdbx_strand_id
1 'polypeptide(L)'
;MISNNEKNLGLLFLSILDSKPTIEECISKSGLTADNISTIISIPKYDKYFVKNTDKELRISCKTDWISEDMAKNIKISKSEVKILKEVVKKKFITHITKYWNENGMVQRDFELKSLSEWVISEYVFVSGFATWFREKEKDNETNLSSLLSNATGEDIEASANIEFDQDRLNLVSEIPTQTLQKLMSITPAGKIAYRSLDMVIMKAMSEVNPNLAKKMENDTVTMKKSWWKFW
;
A
#
# COMPACT_ATOMS: atom_id res chain seq x y z
N MET A 1 -12.29 14.34 -10.96
CA MET A 1 -12.93 14.80 -9.71
C MET A 1 -13.86 13.68 -9.26
N ILE A 2 -13.75 13.25 -8.01
CA ILE A 2 -14.52 12.12 -7.49
C ILE A 2 -15.95 12.55 -7.23
N SER A 3 -16.91 11.68 -7.54
CA SER A 3 -18.32 11.99 -7.29
C SER A 3 -18.61 12.06 -5.79
N ASN A 4 -19.58 12.90 -5.38
CA ASN A 4 -19.98 12.99 -3.97
C ASN A 4 -20.38 11.61 -3.39
N ASN A 5 -20.97 10.75 -4.22
CA ASN A 5 -21.31 9.39 -3.84
C ASN A 5 -20.07 8.52 -3.59
N GLU A 6 -19.01 8.63 -4.39
CA GLU A 6 -17.77 7.90 -4.14
C GLU A 6 -17.03 8.40 -2.90
N LYS A 7 -17.10 9.71 -2.63
CA LYS A 7 -16.59 10.29 -1.38
C LYS A 7 -17.34 9.72 -0.16
N ASN A 8 -18.67 9.79 -0.18
CA ASN A 8 -19.51 9.29 0.91
C ASN A 8 -19.37 7.78 1.11
N LEU A 9 -19.18 7.00 0.02
CA LEU A 9 -18.86 5.58 0.10
C LEU A 9 -17.60 5.33 0.93
N GLY A 10 -16.51 6.05 0.63
CA GLY A 10 -15.24 5.90 1.33
C GLY A 10 -15.34 6.25 2.81
N LEU A 11 -15.99 7.38 3.12
CA LEU A 11 -16.25 7.82 4.50
C LEU A 11 -17.04 6.77 5.28
N LEU A 12 -18.16 6.29 4.72
CA LEU A 12 -18.97 5.27 5.36
C LEU A 12 -18.17 3.97 5.59
N PHE A 13 -17.48 3.47 4.55
CA PHE A 13 -16.75 2.21 4.63
C PHE A 13 -15.66 2.22 5.70
N LEU A 14 -14.84 3.28 5.77
CA LEU A 14 -13.78 3.38 6.77
C LEU A 14 -14.34 3.55 8.19
N SER A 15 -15.44 4.29 8.35
CA SER A 15 -16.04 4.53 9.66
C SER A 15 -16.63 3.27 10.33
N ILE A 16 -16.94 2.22 9.55
CA ILE A 16 -17.61 1.01 10.05
C ILE A 16 -16.79 -0.28 9.84
N LEU A 17 -15.52 -0.17 9.44
CA LEU A 17 -14.64 -1.24 8.94
C LEU A 17 -14.72 -2.58 9.69
N ASP A 18 -14.75 -2.53 11.03
CA ASP A 18 -14.78 -3.70 11.92
C ASP A 18 -16.01 -3.71 12.83
N SER A 19 -17.16 -3.28 12.31
CA SER A 19 -18.39 -3.21 13.10
C SER A 19 -19.63 -3.59 12.29
N LYS A 20 -20.74 -3.82 13.01
CA LYS A 20 -22.06 -4.07 12.43
C LYS A 20 -23.09 -3.05 12.94
N PRO A 21 -22.85 -1.74 12.69
CA PRO A 21 -23.63 -0.67 13.27
C PRO A 21 -25.06 -0.58 12.72
N THR A 22 -25.92 0.06 13.50
CA THR A 22 -27.21 0.60 13.05
C THR A 22 -27.01 1.84 12.18
N ILE A 23 -28.08 2.37 11.57
CA ILE A 23 -28.00 3.62 10.82
C ILE A 23 -27.60 4.81 11.72
N GLU A 24 -28.10 4.87 12.94
CA GLU A 24 -27.75 5.94 13.90
C GLU A 24 -26.25 5.92 14.25
N GLU A 25 -25.70 4.72 14.48
CA GLU A 25 -24.27 4.55 14.72
C GLU A 25 -23.43 4.90 13.48
N CYS A 26 -23.90 4.57 12.27
CA CYS A 26 -23.25 4.99 11.03
C CYS A 26 -23.19 6.51 10.91
N ILE A 27 -24.28 7.22 11.23
CA ILE A 27 -24.33 8.70 11.22
C ILE A 27 -23.28 9.26 12.18
N SER A 28 -23.27 8.77 13.43
CA SER A 28 -22.33 9.24 14.46
C SER A 28 -20.87 9.00 14.09
N LYS A 29 -20.54 7.89 13.42
CA LYS A 29 -19.15 7.54 13.09
C LYS A 29 -18.65 8.17 11.79
N SER A 30 -19.52 8.32 10.80
CA SER A 30 -19.14 8.80 9.46
C SER A 30 -19.33 10.30 9.27
N GLY A 31 -20.15 10.95 10.10
CA GLY A 31 -20.59 12.33 9.89
C GLY A 31 -21.54 12.52 8.71
N LEU A 32 -22.00 11.42 8.07
CA LEU A 32 -22.95 11.46 6.96
C LEU A 32 -24.39 11.55 7.46
N THR A 33 -25.27 12.13 6.63
CA THR A 33 -26.72 12.12 6.91
C THR A 33 -27.35 10.77 6.60
N ALA A 34 -28.53 10.50 7.16
CA ALA A 34 -29.33 9.32 6.85
C ALA A 34 -29.59 9.19 5.33
N ASP A 35 -29.89 10.30 4.65
CA ASP A 35 -30.11 10.33 3.20
C ASP A 35 -28.87 9.95 2.41
N ASN A 36 -27.70 10.45 2.82
CA ASN A 36 -26.42 10.06 2.21
C ASN A 36 -26.18 8.56 2.38
N ILE A 37 -26.34 8.02 3.59
CA ILE A 37 -26.14 6.59 3.85
C ILE A 37 -27.13 5.76 3.04
N SER A 38 -28.42 6.11 3.06
CA SER A 38 -29.48 5.44 2.30
C SER A 38 -29.19 5.42 0.80
N THR A 39 -28.72 6.55 0.24
CA THR A 39 -28.32 6.66 -1.16
C THR A 39 -27.15 5.72 -1.46
N ILE A 40 -26.09 5.75 -0.66
CA ILE A 40 -24.89 4.91 -0.87
C ILE A 40 -25.23 3.43 -0.85
N ILE A 41 -25.98 2.99 0.15
CA ILE A 41 -26.30 1.56 0.26
C ILE A 41 -27.31 1.11 -0.79
N SER A 42 -28.06 2.02 -1.42
CA SER A 42 -29.07 1.68 -2.44
C SER A 42 -28.53 1.66 -3.87
N ILE A 43 -27.31 2.17 -4.11
CA ILE A 43 -26.69 2.18 -5.43
C ILE A 43 -26.13 0.78 -5.76
N PRO A 44 -26.59 0.10 -6.84
CA PRO A 44 -26.14 -1.25 -7.17
C PRO A 44 -24.63 -1.39 -7.38
N LYS A 45 -23.96 -0.34 -7.91
CA LYS A 45 -22.49 -0.29 -8.05
C LYS A 45 -21.76 -0.52 -6.72
N TYR A 46 -22.39 -0.19 -5.59
CA TYR A 46 -21.78 -0.25 -4.26
C TYR A 46 -22.16 -1.48 -3.43
N ASP A 47 -23.02 -2.36 -3.93
CA ASP A 47 -23.42 -3.59 -3.23
C ASP A 47 -22.23 -4.53 -2.91
N LYS A 48 -21.13 -4.40 -3.66
CA LYS A 48 -19.89 -5.15 -3.40
C LYS A 48 -19.17 -4.73 -2.12
N TYR A 49 -19.46 -3.55 -1.57
CA TYR A 49 -18.77 -3.01 -0.38
C TYR A 49 -19.51 -3.31 0.93
N PHE A 50 -20.82 -3.59 0.91
CA PHE A 50 -21.63 -3.71 2.12
C PHE A 50 -22.51 -4.95 2.16
N VAL A 51 -22.73 -5.47 3.35
CA VAL A 51 -23.82 -6.40 3.70
C VAL A 51 -24.86 -5.61 4.47
N LYS A 52 -26.15 -5.84 4.16
CA LYS A 52 -27.30 -5.29 4.89
C LYS A 52 -27.96 -6.44 5.64
N ASN A 53 -28.16 -6.30 6.95
CA ASN A 53 -28.96 -7.22 7.75
C ASN A 53 -30.23 -6.48 8.22
N THR A 54 -31.40 -7.08 8.01
CA THR A 54 -32.72 -6.46 8.25
C THR A 54 -33.58 -7.23 9.24
N ASP A 55 -32.99 -8.09 10.08
CA ASP A 55 -33.76 -9.04 10.91
C ASP A 55 -34.62 -8.35 12.00
N LYS A 56 -34.17 -7.19 12.51
CA LYS A 56 -34.89 -6.36 13.49
C LYS A 56 -34.79 -4.88 13.18
N GLU A 57 -33.56 -4.45 12.88
CA GLU A 57 -33.19 -3.09 12.53
C GLU A 57 -32.14 -3.19 11.43
N LEU A 58 -32.12 -2.22 10.50
CA LEU A 58 -31.14 -2.21 9.42
C LEU A 58 -29.73 -2.00 9.99
N ARG A 59 -28.90 -3.04 9.89
CA ARG A 59 -27.48 -3.02 10.21
C ARG A 59 -26.63 -3.16 8.96
N ILE A 60 -25.52 -2.43 8.92
CA ILE A 60 -24.60 -2.43 7.78
C ILE A 60 -23.24 -2.95 8.24
N SER A 61 -22.58 -3.77 7.43
CA SER A 61 -21.18 -4.16 7.66
C SER A 61 -20.39 -4.18 6.38
N CYS A 62 -19.08 -3.94 6.46
CA CYS A 62 -18.20 -3.94 5.30
C CYS A 62 -17.95 -5.36 4.75
N LYS A 63 -17.82 -5.44 3.43
CA LYS A 63 -17.23 -6.57 2.70
C LYS A 63 -15.80 -6.20 2.30
N THR A 64 -14.87 -7.15 2.39
CA THR A 64 -13.46 -6.94 2.01
C THR A 64 -13.02 -7.81 0.83
N ASP A 65 -13.86 -8.76 0.39
CA ASP A 65 -13.51 -9.69 -0.69
C ASP A 65 -13.15 -8.97 -2.00
N TRP A 66 -13.82 -7.85 -2.27
CA TRP A 66 -13.60 -7.00 -3.43
C TRP A 66 -12.14 -6.54 -3.55
N ILE A 67 -11.41 -6.40 -2.44
CA ILE A 67 -10.01 -5.91 -2.44
C ILE A 67 -9.12 -6.89 -3.19
N SER A 68 -9.21 -8.17 -2.82
CA SER A 68 -8.47 -9.25 -3.47
C SER A 68 -8.90 -9.45 -4.93
N GLU A 69 -10.20 -9.30 -5.21
CA GLU A 69 -10.76 -9.46 -6.56
C GLU A 69 -10.32 -8.33 -7.49
N ASP A 70 -10.35 -7.09 -7.01
CA ASP A 70 -9.93 -5.94 -7.79
C ASP A 70 -8.41 -5.96 -8.02
N MET A 71 -7.60 -6.35 -7.05
CA MET A 71 -6.17 -6.60 -7.29
C MET A 71 -5.95 -7.71 -8.33
N ALA A 72 -6.60 -8.86 -8.18
CA ALA A 72 -6.43 -10.00 -9.08
C ALA A 72 -6.86 -9.73 -10.53
N LYS A 73 -7.82 -8.81 -10.76
CA LYS A 73 -8.18 -8.38 -12.12
C LYS A 73 -7.06 -7.64 -12.84
N ASN A 74 -6.17 -6.98 -12.10
CA ASN A 74 -5.10 -6.16 -12.65
C ASN A 74 -3.77 -6.92 -12.84
N ILE A 75 -3.66 -8.15 -12.33
CA ILE A 75 -2.43 -8.94 -12.38
C ILE A 75 -2.68 -10.39 -12.81
N LYS A 76 -1.75 -10.95 -13.59
CA LYS A 76 -1.81 -12.37 -13.99
C LYS A 76 -1.21 -13.26 -12.90
N ILE A 77 -2.08 -13.85 -12.08
CA ILE A 77 -1.70 -14.78 -10.99
C ILE A 77 -2.52 -16.07 -11.06
N SER A 78 -1.95 -17.15 -10.53
CA SER A 78 -2.57 -18.46 -10.47
C SER A 78 -3.70 -18.52 -9.44
N LYS A 79 -4.56 -19.55 -9.53
CA LYS A 79 -5.66 -19.76 -8.57
C LYS A 79 -5.18 -19.92 -7.12
N SER A 80 -4.02 -20.55 -6.92
CA SER A 80 -3.41 -20.69 -5.59
C SER A 80 -2.93 -19.35 -5.04
N GLU A 81 -2.28 -18.52 -5.86
CA GLU A 81 -1.89 -17.15 -5.49
C GLU A 81 -3.10 -16.27 -5.15
N VAL A 82 -4.21 -16.37 -5.91
CA VAL A 82 -5.47 -15.67 -5.59
C VAL A 82 -6.01 -16.11 -4.23
N LYS A 83 -5.94 -17.40 -3.90
CA LYS A 83 -6.39 -17.91 -2.60
C LYS A 83 -5.54 -17.34 -1.46
N ILE A 84 -4.22 -17.28 -1.63
CA ILE A 84 -3.32 -16.66 -0.64
C ILE A 84 -3.68 -15.18 -0.46
N LEU A 85 -3.86 -14.44 -1.56
CA LEU A 85 -4.23 -13.03 -1.52
C LEU A 85 -5.54 -12.79 -0.75
N LYS A 86 -6.56 -13.62 -1.00
CA LYS A 86 -7.84 -13.58 -0.28
C LYS A 86 -7.67 -13.77 1.23
N GLU A 87 -6.92 -14.79 1.63
CA GLU A 87 -6.66 -15.06 3.05
C GLU A 87 -5.89 -13.93 3.73
N VAL A 88 -4.88 -13.37 3.05
CA VAL A 88 -4.09 -12.25 3.58
C VAL A 88 -4.95 -11.01 3.77
N VAL A 89 -5.76 -10.63 2.78
CA VAL A 89 -6.69 -9.50 2.89
C VAL A 89 -7.61 -9.71 4.09
N LYS A 90 -8.26 -10.88 4.19
CA LYS A 90 -9.19 -11.20 5.27
C LYS A 90 -8.55 -11.11 6.66
N LYS A 91 -7.33 -11.60 6.81
CA LYS A 91 -6.64 -11.65 8.12
C LYS A 91 -6.04 -10.31 8.54
N LYS A 92 -5.53 -9.51 7.58
CA LYS A 92 -4.60 -8.42 7.89
C LYS A 92 -5.10 -7.03 7.55
N PHE A 93 -6.04 -6.91 6.61
CA PHE A 93 -6.47 -5.60 6.10
C PHE A 93 -7.00 -4.68 7.20
N ILE A 94 -7.97 -5.17 7.99
CA ILE A 94 -8.62 -4.37 9.03
C ILE A 94 -7.61 -3.87 10.06
N THR A 95 -6.78 -4.77 10.60
CA THR A 95 -5.75 -4.42 11.58
C THR A 95 -4.74 -3.41 11.02
N HIS A 96 -4.30 -3.60 9.78
CA HIS A 96 -3.35 -2.71 9.12
C HIS A 96 -3.91 -1.29 8.95
N ILE A 97 -5.10 -1.18 8.38
CA ILE A 97 -5.74 0.12 8.11
C ILE A 97 -6.06 0.82 9.43
N THR A 98 -6.52 0.09 10.44
CA THR A 98 -6.78 0.64 11.78
C THR A 98 -5.51 1.16 12.47
N LYS A 99 -4.32 0.63 12.14
CA LYS A 99 -3.05 1.14 12.67
C LYS A 99 -2.53 2.34 11.86
N TYR A 100 -2.43 2.20 10.54
CA TYR A 100 -1.70 3.15 9.70
C TYR A 100 -2.55 4.25 9.05
N TRP A 101 -3.87 4.11 9.09
CA TRP A 101 -4.80 5.11 8.57
C TRP A 101 -5.59 5.80 9.69
N ASN A 102 -5.22 5.55 10.93
CA ASN A 102 -5.83 6.17 12.09
C ASN A 102 -5.21 7.55 12.35
N GLU A 103 -6.08 8.55 12.37
CA GLU A 103 -5.74 9.92 12.72
C GLU A 103 -6.71 10.35 13.83
N ASN A 104 -6.17 10.66 15.01
CA ASN A 104 -6.94 11.06 16.19
C ASN A 104 -8.05 10.07 16.61
N GLY A 105 -7.79 8.77 16.49
CA GLY A 105 -8.74 7.71 16.87
C GLY A 105 -9.73 7.33 15.78
N MET A 106 -9.68 7.98 14.61
CA MET A 106 -10.58 7.70 13.48
C MET A 106 -9.81 7.24 12.26
N VAL A 107 -10.30 6.19 11.60
CA VAL A 107 -9.74 5.73 10.32
C VAL A 107 -10.27 6.64 9.21
N GLN A 108 -9.39 7.42 8.57
CA GLN A 108 -9.81 8.40 7.57
C GLN A 108 -8.84 8.52 6.40
N ARG A 109 -9.36 8.94 5.24
CA ARG A 109 -8.58 9.25 4.03
C ARG A 109 -9.25 10.37 3.24
N ASP A 110 -8.45 11.08 2.44
CA ASP A 110 -8.93 12.12 1.56
C ASP A 110 -9.57 11.54 0.29
N PHE A 111 -10.90 11.56 0.23
CA PHE A 111 -11.67 11.08 -0.92
C PHE A 111 -11.99 12.17 -1.97
N GLU A 112 -11.34 13.34 -1.93
CA GLU A 112 -11.46 14.36 -2.99
C GLU A 112 -10.75 13.92 -4.28
N LEU A 113 -9.61 13.24 -4.13
CA LEU A 113 -8.71 12.90 -5.24
C LEU A 113 -8.65 11.40 -5.56
N LYS A 114 -8.89 10.52 -4.59
CA LYS A 114 -8.84 9.05 -4.77
C LYS A 114 -10.04 8.36 -4.13
N SER A 115 -10.60 7.39 -4.84
CA SER A 115 -11.72 6.58 -4.37
C SER A 115 -11.26 5.60 -3.30
N LEU A 116 -12.22 4.99 -2.60
CA LEU A 116 -11.95 3.91 -1.64
C LEU A 116 -11.08 2.79 -2.24
N SER A 117 -11.44 2.34 -3.45
CA SER A 117 -10.71 1.28 -4.13
C SER A 117 -9.28 1.72 -4.46
N GLU A 118 -9.10 2.94 -4.97
CA GLU A 118 -7.77 3.47 -5.30
C GLU A 118 -6.88 3.64 -4.07
N TRP A 119 -7.41 4.13 -2.95
CA TRP A 119 -6.66 4.23 -1.70
C TRP A 119 -6.20 2.87 -1.19
N VAL A 120 -7.12 1.90 -1.12
CA VAL A 120 -6.81 0.56 -0.62
C VAL A 120 -5.82 -0.16 -1.54
N ILE A 121 -6.02 -0.13 -2.85
CA ILE A 121 -5.10 -0.73 -3.81
C ILE A 121 -3.74 -0.04 -3.75
N SER A 122 -3.70 1.31 -3.64
CA SER A 122 -2.44 2.04 -3.52
C SER A 122 -1.62 1.61 -2.30
N GLU A 123 -2.26 1.34 -1.16
CA GLU A 123 -1.56 0.84 0.04
C GLU A 123 -0.92 -0.52 -0.22
N TYR A 124 -1.66 -1.48 -0.78
CA TYR A 124 -1.09 -2.79 -1.14
C TYR A 124 0.04 -2.67 -2.15
N VAL A 125 -0.10 -1.82 -3.17
CA VAL A 125 0.93 -1.57 -4.20
C VAL A 125 2.20 -0.98 -3.58
N PHE A 126 2.05 0.01 -2.71
CA PHE A 126 3.15 0.70 -2.05
C PHE A 126 3.91 -0.22 -1.09
N VAL A 127 3.17 -0.92 -0.21
CA VAL A 127 3.74 -1.88 0.74
C VAL A 127 4.38 -3.06 0.01
N SER A 128 3.84 -3.51 -1.13
CA SER A 128 4.48 -4.54 -1.95
C SER A 128 5.85 -4.10 -2.48
N GLY A 129 6.00 -2.83 -2.87
CA GLY A 129 7.29 -2.30 -3.32
C GLY A 129 8.38 -2.40 -2.26
N PHE A 130 8.08 -1.94 -1.04
CA PHE A 130 9.01 -2.07 0.09
C PHE A 130 9.26 -3.51 0.50
N ALA A 131 8.20 -4.33 0.58
CA ALA A 131 8.34 -5.73 0.96
C ALA A 131 9.20 -6.52 -0.04
N THR A 132 9.09 -6.24 -1.34
CA THR A 132 9.99 -6.82 -2.34
C THR A 132 11.42 -6.38 -2.12
N TRP A 133 11.66 -5.09 -1.84
CA TRP A 133 13.00 -4.57 -1.59
C TRP A 133 13.67 -5.24 -0.38
N PHE A 134 12.99 -5.30 0.76
CA PHE A 134 13.53 -5.93 1.97
C PHE A 134 13.80 -7.42 1.78
N ARG A 135 12.91 -8.15 1.09
CA ARG A 135 13.14 -9.58 0.80
C ARG A 135 14.34 -9.85 -0.11
N GLU A 136 14.74 -8.89 -0.93
CA GLU A 136 15.89 -9.02 -1.82
C GLU A 136 17.21 -8.63 -1.14
N LYS A 137 17.17 -7.67 -0.22
CA LYS A 137 18.36 -7.04 0.37
C LYS A 137 18.66 -7.48 1.80
N GLU A 138 17.65 -7.88 2.57
CA GLU A 138 17.81 -8.23 3.98
C GLU A 138 18.14 -9.72 4.15
N LYS A 139 19.24 -10.01 4.86
CA LYS A 139 19.66 -11.35 5.26
C LYS A 139 20.15 -11.29 6.71
N ASP A 140 19.67 -12.20 7.56
CA ASP A 140 20.12 -12.34 8.95
C ASP A 140 20.08 -11.03 9.76
N ASN A 141 19.03 -10.21 9.56
CA ASN A 141 18.83 -8.88 10.15
C ASN A 141 19.84 -7.79 9.73
N GLU A 142 20.67 -8.05 8.72
CA GLU A 142 21.48 -7.04 8.05
C GLU A 142 20.98 -6.80 6.63
N THR A 143 20.95 -5.53 6.22
CA THR A 143 20.65 -5.18 4.82
C THR A 143 21.93 -5.17 4.01
N ASN A 144 22.06 -6.08 3.06
CA ASN A 144 23.16 -6.12 2.10
C ASN A 144 22.97 -5.03 1.02
N LEU A 145 23.89 -4.07 1.01
CA LEU A 145 23.92 -2.94 0.07
C LEU A 145 24.99 -3.09 -1.01
N SER A 146 25.82 -4.14 -0.93
CA SER A 146 26.95 -4.36 -1.84
C SER A 146 26.53 -4.25 -3.30
N SER A 147 25.52 -5.01 -3.72
CA SER A 147 25.03 -4.97 -5.10
C SER A 147 24.52 -3.58 -5.51
N LEU A 148 23.93 -2.81 -4.60
CA LEU A 148 23.44 -1.47 -4.90
C LEU A 148 24.59 -0.51 -5.16
N LEU A 149 25.59 -0.52 -4.28
CA LEU A 149 26.73 0.38 -4.36
C LEU A 149 27.68 -0.01 -5.49
N SER A 150 27.99 -1.29 -5.67
CA SER A 150 28.84 -1.76 -6.76
C SER A 150 28.28 -1.39 -8.12
N ASN A 151 26.96 -1.51 -8.30
CA ASN A 151 26.30 -1.11 -9.53
C ASN A 151 26.33 0.41 -9.76
N ALA A 152 26.37 1.21 -8.69
CA ALA A 152 26.35 2.67 -8.77
C ALA A 152 27.75 3.28 -8.97
N THR A 153 28.81 2.58 -8.59
CA THR A 153 30.21 3.05 -8.68
C THR A 153 31.04 2.31 -9.72
N GLY A 154 30.56 1.18 -10.24
CA GLY A 154 31.33 0.30 -11.11
C GLY A 154 32.47 -0.46 -10.42
N GLU A 155 32.56 -0.40 -9.09
CA GLU A 155 33.59 -1.05 -8.27
C GLU A 155 32.99 -2.19 -7.45
N ASP A 156 33.80 -3.16 -7.03
CA ASP A 156 33.33 -4.19 -6.09
C ASP A 156 33.32 -3.64 -4.66
N ILE A 157 32.14 -3.28 -4.15
CA ILE A 157 31.93 -2.71 -2.82
C ILE A 157 31.20 -3.72 -1.95
N GLU A 158 31.80 -4.06 -0.81
CA GLU A 158 31.09 -4.74 0.29
C GLU A 158 30.50 -3.70 1.25
N ALA A 159 29.19 -3.75 1.46
CA ALA A 159 28.51 -2.88 2.41
C ALA A 159 27.26 -3.54 2.99
N SER A 160 27.05 -3.34 4.29
CA SER A 160 25.79 -3.61 4.95
C SER A 160 25.33 -2.40 5.77
N ALA A 161 24.04 -2.32 6.03
CA ALA A 161 23.45 -1.30 6.89
C ALA A 161 22.27 -1.86 7.69
N ASN A 162 21.99 -1.21 8.82
CA ASN A 162 20.75 -1.37 9.55
C ASN A 162 19.82 -0.23 9.14
N ILE A 163 18.69 -0.58 8.53
CA ILE A 163 17.72 0.40 8.04
C ILE A 163 16.59 0.50 9.05
N GLU A 164 16.42 1.69 9.63
CA GLU A 164 15.25 1.99 10.45
C GLU A 164 14.04 2.16 9.54
N PHE A 165 13.19 1.13 9.51
CA PHE A 165 11.94 1.10 8.77
C PHE A 165 10.86 0.50 9.65
N ASP A 166 9.62 0.95 9.48
CA ASP A 166 8.46 0.37 10.15
C ASP A 166 8.13 -1.00 9.54
N GLN A 167 8.89 -2.01 9.97
CA GLN A 167 8.78 -3.40 9.49
C GLN A 167 7.39 -3.97 9.74
N ASP A 168 6.69 -3.52 10.78
CA ASP A 168 5.31 -3.92 11.03
C ASP A 168 4.38 -3.55 9.87
N ARG A 169 4.70 -2.53 9.08
CA ARG A 169 3.89 -2.16 7.91
C ARG A 169 3.95 -3.21 6.81
N LEU A 170 5.05 -3.96 6.72
CA LEU A 170 5.20 -5.05 5.75
C LEU A 170 4.32 -6.26 6.08
N ASN A 171 3.82 -6.35 7.34
CA ASN A 171 2.95 -7.45 7.75
C ASN A 171 1.70 -7.57 6.88
N LEU A 172 1.20 -6.46 6.30
CA LEU A 172 0.07 -6.47 5.36
C LEU A 172 0.21 -7.50 4.25
N VAL A 173 1.45 -7.70 3.77
CA VAL A 173 1.76 -8.51 2.59
C VAL A 173 2.76 -9.63 2.87
N SER A 174 3.13 -9.84 4.14
CA SER A 174 4.24 -10.74 4.51
C SER A 174 4.03 -12.21 4.13
N GLU A 175 2.78 -12.67 4.03
CA GLU A 175 2.42 -14.03 3.59
C GLU A 175 2.24 -14.16 2.07
N ILE A 176 2.28 -13.05 1.32
CA ILE A 176 2.14 -13.06 -0.14
C ILE A 176 3.48 -13.46 -0.77
N PRO A 177 3.53 -14.43 -1.70
CA PRO A 177 4.78 -14.83 -2.35
C PRO A 177 5.46 -13.69 -3.12
N THR A 178 6.80 -13.68 -3.19
CA THR A 178 7.58 -12.59 -3.81
C THR A 178 7.21 -12.34 -5.27
N GLN A 179 7.00 -13.40 -6.06
CA GLN A 179 6.55 -13.28 -7.45
C GLN A 179 5.16 -12.64 -7.58
N THR A 180 4.31 -12.79 -6.57
CA THR A 180 3.01 -12.13 -6.50
C THR A 180 3.17 -10.66 -6.08
N LEU A 181 4.06 -10.36 -5.12
CA LEU A 181 4.39 -8.98 -4.73
C LEU A 181 4.94 -8.15 -5.90
N GLN A 182 5.87 -8.73 -6.69
CA GLN A 182 6.43 -8.07 -7.87
C GLN A 182 5.36 -7.69 -8.91
N LYS A 183 4.31 -8.50 -9.03
CA LYS A 183 3.14 -8.19 -9.86
C LYS A 183 2.26 -7.13 -9.22
N LEU A 184 1.98 -7.22 -7.91
CA LEU A 184 1.20 -6.25 -7.17
C LEU A 184 1.81 -4.84 -7.23
N MET A 185 3.11 -4.70 -6.94
CA MET A 185 3.82 -3.41 -7.01
C MET A 185 3.82 -2.81 -8.43
N SER A 186 3.49 -3.60 -9.45
CA SER A 186 3.41 -3.19 -10.85
C SER A 186 1.99 -2.79 -11.31
N ILE A 187 0.97 -2.87 -10.45
CA ILE A 187 -0.40 -2.40 -10.77
C ILE A 187 -0.38 -0.90 -11.09
N THR A 188 0.39 -0.11 -10.33
CA THR A 188 0.62 1.32 -10.62
C THR A 188 2.10 1.66 -10.47
N PRO A 189 2.57 2.79 -11.04
CA PRO A 189 3.96 3.23 -10.86
C PRO A 189 4.39 3.42 -9.39
N ALA A 190 3.44 3.65 -8.48
CA ALA A 190 3.72 3.94 -7.08
C ALA A 190 4.51 2.82 -6.38
N GLY A 191 4.25 1.55 -6.71
CA GLY A 191 4.96 0.43 -6.08
C GLY A 191 6.41 0.34 -6.51
N LYS A 192 6.68 0.55 -7.80
CA LYS A 192 8.06 0.68 -8.32
C LYS A 192 8.78 1.89 -7.75
N ILE A 193 8.08 3.00 -7.57
CA ILE A 193 8.63 4.19 -6.90
C ILE A 193 8.98 3.87 -5.44
N ALA A 194 8.11 3.16 -4.70
CA ALA A 194 8.39 2.75 -3.33
C ALA A 194 9.63 1.87 -3.21
N TYR A 195 9.76 0.87 -4.09
CA TYR A 195 10.97 0.04 -4.16
C TYR A 195 12.22 0.90 -4.38
N ARG A 196 12.19 1.78 -5.40
CA ARG A 196 13.34 2.61 -5.77
C ARG A 196 13.64 3.72 -4.77
N SER A 197 12.65 4.18 -4.00
CA SER A 197 12.88 5.24 -3.03
C SER A 197 13.81 4.77 -1.90
N LEU A 198 13.79 3.48 -1.54
CA LEU A 198 14.75 2.93 -0.59
C LEU A 198 16.16 2.96 -1.17
N ASP A 199 16.35 2.52 -2.42
CA ASP A 199 17.64 2.64 -3.11
C ASP A 199 18.15 4.09 -3.10
N MET A 200 17.29 5.06 -3.43
CA MET A 200 17.65 6.48 -3.48
C MET A 200 18.03 7.04 -2.11
N VAL A 201 17.27 6.73 -1.06
CA VAL A 201 17.53 7.21 0.30
C VAL A 201 18.88 6.68 0.80
N ILE A 202 19.16 5.41 0.55
CA ILE A 202 20.41 4.75 0.94
C ILE A 202 21.59 5.36 0.19
N MET A 203 21.49 5.50 -1.13
CA MET A 203 22.55 6.12 -1.94
C MET A 203 22.85 7.55 -1.48
N LYS A 204 21.81 8.33 -1.16
CA LYS A 204 21.98 9.69 -0.63
C LYS A 204 22.66 9.69 0.74
N ALA A 205 22.21 8.85 1.68
CA ALA A 205 22.81 8.76 3.00
C ALA A 205 24.31 8.36 2.91
N MET A 206 24.64 7.41 2.04
CA MET A 206 26.02 6.96 1.85
C MET A 206 26.91 8.02 1.20
N SER A 207 26.38 8.81 0.26
CA SER A 207 27.14 9.89 -0.38
C SER A 207 27.41 11.06 0.57
N GLU A 208 26.48 11.35 1.49
CA GLU A 208 26.65 12.35 2.55
C GLU A 208 27.74 11.93 3.56
N VAL A 209 27.83 10.63 3.87
CA VAL A 209 28.83 10.09 4.80
C VAL A 209 30.20 9.90 4.13
N ASN A 210 30.25 9.62 2.82
CA ASN A 210 31.49 9.41 2.08
C ASN A 210 31.61 10.33 0.85
N PRO A 211 32.27 11.50 0.99
CA PRO A 211 32.45 12.45 -0.10
C PRO A 211 33.22 11.90 -1.32
N ASN A 212 34.05 10.88 -1.13
CA ASN A 212 34.75 10.23 -2.25
C ASN A 212 33.82 9.32 -3.05
N LEU A 213 32.89 8.63 -2.37
CA LEU A 213 31.81 7.88 -3.00
C LEU A 213 30.92 8.82 -3.82
N ALA A 214 30.54 9.97 -3.24
CA ALA A 214 29.75 11.00 -3.92
C ALA A 214 30.41 11.47 -5.23
N LYS A 215 31.72 11.80 -5.18
CA LYS A 215 32.49 12.23 -6.36
C LYS A 215 32.60 11.15 -7.43
N LYS A 216 32.73 9.87 -7.06
CA LYS A 216 32.75 8.75 -8.02
C LYS A 216 31.41 8.60 -8.74
N MET A 217 30.31 8.60 -7.98
CA MET A 217 28.95 8.53 -8.54
C MET A 217 28.67 9.72 -9.48
N GLU A 218 29.18 10.92 -9.17
CA GLU A 218 29.07 12.11 -10.02
C GLU A 218 29.86 11.95 -11.34
N ASN A 219 31.10 11.46 -11.29
CA ASN A 219 31.93 11.30 -12.49
C ASN A 219 31.38 10.28 -13.49
N ASP A 220 30.81 9.17 -13.01
CA ASP A 220 30.19 8.13 -13.86
C ASP A 220 28.89 8.62 -14.53
N THR A 221 28.20 9.57 -13.89
CA THR A 221 26.96 10.15 -14.40
C THR A 221 27.16 11.42 -15.23
N VAL A 222 28.36 12.02 -15.19
CA VAL A 222 28.78 13.04 -16.15
C VAL A 222 29.26 12.40 -17.46
N THR A 223 29.94 11.26 -17.39
CA THR A 223 30.43 10.52 -18.57
C THR A 223 29.29 9.89 -19.38
N MET A 224 28.24 9.39 -18.73
CA MET A 224 27.00 9.07 -19.40
C MET A 224 26.06 10.30 -19.36
N LYS A 225 25.72 10.95 -20.49
CA LYS A 225 24.84 12.15 -20.57
C LYS A 225 23.40 11.98 -20.05
N LYS A 226 23.20 11.45 -18.85
CA LYS A 226 21.93 11.28 -18.16
C LYS A 226 22.16 11.70 -16.73
N SER A 227 21.24 12.51 -16.21
CA SER A 227 21.24 12.87 -14.79
C SER A 227 21.38 11.62 -13.91
N TRP A 228 22.16 11.67 -12.85
CA TRP A 228 22.43 10.51 -11.98
C TRP A 228 21.17 9.87 -11.40
N TRP A 229 20.12 10.67 -11.17
CA TRP A 229 18.79 10.21 -10.75
C TRP A 229 17.95 9.58 -11.88
N LYS A 230 18.40 9.64 -13.15
CA LYS A 230 17.73 9.04 -14.32
C LYS A 230 18.28 7.67 -14.70
N PHE A 231 19.34 7.20 -14.05
CA PHE A 231 19.83 5.82 -14.19
C PHE A 231 19.02 4.81 -13.37
N TRP A 232 18.20 5.29 -12.44
CA TRP A 232 17.54 4.47 -11.44
C TRP A 232 16.03 4.62 -11.53
#